data_AF-A0A496TQR2-F1
#
_entry.id   AF-A0A496TQR2-F1
#
_cell.length_a   1.000
_cell.length_b   1.000
_cell.length_c   1.000
_cell.angle_alpha   90.00
_cell.angle_beta   90.00
_cell.angle_gamma   90.00
#
_symmetry.space_group_name_H-M   'P 1'
#
loop_
_entity.id
_entity.type
_entity.pdbx_description
1 polymer ?
#
loop_
_entity_poly.entity_id
_entity_poly.type
_entity_poly.pdbx_seq_one_letter_code
_entity_poly.pdbx_strand_id
1 'polypeptide(L)'
;MIGKRRNLRFFGIFVLVMFFSLSALAQQRSSSSPRLQFQNRGAQYYIGAEDELLIKVNIWGFVKLPGQYLVPSDTDLISLISYAGGPLEQARINKVKLIRTMGTNSGERVIEVNVKKFLETGDMSLNPQLMPNDTIIVHATTYHWVLKGLDFVAKLGSITYFAYFAIRMFEGR
;
A
#
# COMPACT_ATOMS: atom_id res chain seq x y z
N MET A 1 -24.58 -59.09 -37.71
CA MET A 1 -23.62 -58.13 -38.29
C MET A 1 -23.34 -57.05 -37.26
N ILE A 2 -22.08 -57.01 -36.80
CA ILE A 2 -21.57 -56.28 -35.63
C ILE A 2 -21.00 -54.92 -36.06
N GLY A 3 -21.19 -53.91 -35.20
CA GLY A 3 -20.16 -52.89 -34.94
C GLY A 3 -20.23 -51.58 -35.71
N LYS A 4 -21.02 -50.59 -35.24
CA LYS A 4 -20.74 -49.15 -35.48
C LYS A 4 -21.45 -48.20 -34.50
N ARG A 5 -21.40 -48.42 -33.19
CA ARG A 5 -21.95 -47.46 -32.19
C ARG A 5 -21.06 -47.10 -31.00
N ARG A 6 -19.81 -47.59 -30.93
CA ARG A 6 -18.88 -47.26 -29.82
C ARG A 6 -18.08 -45.95 -30.02
N ASN A 7 -17.95 -45.44 -31.24
CA ASN A 7 -17.07 -44.30 -31.51
C ASN A 7 -17.70 -42.93 -31.24
N LEU A 8 -19.03 -42.85 -31.07
CA LEU A 8 -19.72 -41.56 -30.88
C LEU A 8 -19.53 -40.98 -29.47
N ARG A 9 -19.37 -41.82 -28.44
CA ARG A 9 -19.11 -41.38 -27.07
C ARG A 9 -17.68 -40.86 -26.88
N PHE A 10 -16.69 -41.50 -27.52
CA PHE A 10 -15.31 -41.01 -27.53
C PHE A 10 -15.15 -39.73 -28.37
N PHE A 11 -15.89 -39.62 -29.49
CA PHE A 11 -15.91 -38.41 -30.30
C PHE A 11 -16.52 -37.22 -29.54
N GLY A 12 -17.60 -37.43 -28.79
CA GLY A 12 -18.20 -36.39 -27.94
C GLY A 12 -17.25 -35.89 -26.84
N ILE A 13 -16.52 -36.80 -26.17
CA ILE A 13 -15.53 -36.43 -25.15
C ILE A 13 -14.36 -35.67 -25.79
N PHE A 14 -13.90 -36.10 -26.97
CA PHE A 14 -12.81 -35.45 -27.69
C PHE A 14 -13.18 -34.02 -28.12
N VAL A 15 -14.40 -33.81 -28.62
CA VAL A 15 -14.91 -32.47 -28.99
C VAL A 15 -15.03 -31.57 -27.76
N LEU A 16 -15.43 -32.11 -26.61
CA LEU A 16 -15.58 -31.35 -25.37
C LEU A 16 -14.22 -30.93 -24.77
N VAL A 17 -13.20 -31.80 -24.84
CA VAL A 17 -11.81 -31.49 -24.45
C VAL A 17 -11.17 -30.48 -25.41
N MET A 18 -11.49 -30.56 -26.71
CA MET A 18 -11.01 -29.59 -27.70
C MET A 18 -11.63 -28.20 -27.48
N PHE A 19 -12.92 -28.13 -27.13
CA PHE A 19 -13.56 -26.85 -26.80
C PHE A 19 -13.04 -26.24 -25.50
N PHE A 20 -12.72 -27.07 -24.49
CA PHE A 20 -12.17 -26.61 -23.22
C PHE A 20 -10.71 -26.10 -23.34
N SER A 21 -9.94 -26.65 -24.28
CA SER A 21 -8.58 -26.17 -24.58
C SER A 21 -8.57 -24.90 -25.46
N LEU A 22 -9.58 -24.71 -26.30
CA LEU A 22 -9.71 -23.50 -27.12
C LEU A 22 -10.08 -22.27 -26.28
N SER A 23 -10.89 -22.41 -25.21
CA SER A 23 -11.17 -21.33 -24.27
C SER A 23 -9.96 -20.98 -23.39
N ALA A 24 -9.13 -21.97 -23.03
CA ALA A 24 -7.86 -21.76 -22.33
C ALA A 24 -6.86 -20.93 -23.18
N LEU A 25 -6.81 -21.16 -24.50
CA LEU A 25 -6.03 -20.31 -25.41
C LEU A 25 -6.68 -18.95 -25.68
N ALA A 26 -8.02 -18.86 -25.65
CA ALA A 26 -8.74 -17.61 -25.86
C ALA A 26 -8.51 -16.60 -24.72
N GLN A 27 -8.30 -17.07 -23.50
CA GLN A 27 -7.95 -16.21 -22.35
C GLN A 27 -6.47 -15.80 -22.31
N GLN A 28 -5.61 -16.38 -23.13
CA GLN A 28 -4.19 -16.02 -23.20
C GLN A 28 -3.90 -14.89 -24.21
N ARG A 29 -4.92 -14.41 -24.93
CA ARG A 29 -4.89 -13.09 -25.59
C ARG A 29 -5.29 -11.99 -24.61
N SER A 30 -4.62 -11.96 -23.45
CA SER A 30 -4.46 -10.72 -22.70
C SER A 30 -3.88 -9.71 -23.67
N SER A 31 -4.64 -8.65 -23.90
CA SER A 31 -4.39 -7.62 -24.88
C SER A 31 -3.06 -6.92 -24.59
N SER A 32 -1.95 -7.46 -25.10
CA SER A 32 -0.75 -6.69 -25.34
C SER A 32 -0.97 -5.84 -26.58
N SER A 33 -1.95 -4.93 -26.50
CA SER A 33 -1.89 -3.76 -27.38
C SER A 33 -0.55 -3.10 -27.06
N PRO A 34 0.36 -2.93 -28.04
CA PRO A 34 1.47 -2.02 -27.85
C PRO A 34 0.83 -0.65 -27.82
N ARG A 35 0.41 -0.21 -26.63
CA ARG A 35 0.27 1.22 -26.38
C ARG A 35 1.65 1.74 -26.68
N LEU A 36 1.78 2.46 -27.78
CA LEU A 36 2.90 3.37 -27.99
C LEU A 36 2.94 4.22 -26.72
N GLN A 37 3.76 3.82 -25.75
CA GLN A 37 4.09 4.60 -24.57
C GLN A 37 4.99 5.73 -25.07
N PHE A 38 4.41 6.64 -25.84
CA PHE A 38 4.72 8.03 -25.64
C PHE A 38 4.18 8.36 -24.26
N GLN A 39 4.88 7.89 -23.22
CA GLN A 39 4.85 8.50 -21.91
C GLN A 39 5.44 9.88 -22.15
N ASN A 40 4.58 10.77 -22.62
CA ASN A 40 4.88 12.14 -22.93
C ASN A 40 5.36 12.73 -21.61
N ARG A 41 6.68 12.74 -21.38
CA ARG A 41 7.27 13.28 -20.14
C ARG A 41 6.89 14.77 -19.98
N GLY A 42 6.55 15.44 -21.09
CA GLY A 42 5.96 16.79 -21.09
C GLY A 42 4.56 16.88 -20.47
N ALA A 43 3.83 15.77 -20.28
CA ALA A 43 2.52 15.76 -19.64
C ALA A 43 2.59 15.52 -18.11
N GLN A 44 3.80 15.46 -17.54
CA GLN A 44 4.01 15.27 -16.09
C GLN A 44 4.16 16.59 -15.32
N TYR A 45 4.41 17.69 -16.03
CA TYR A 45 4.57 19.03 -15.48
C TYR A 45 3.39 19.90 -15.91
N TYR A 46 2.92 20.75 -15.02
CA TYR A 46 1.87 21.73 -15.26
C TYR A 46 2.46 23.13 -15.09
N ILE A 47 2.01 24.10 -15.90
CA ILE A 47 2.44 25.50 -15.74
C ILE A 47 1.42 26.20 -14.84
N GLY A 48 1.89 26.75 -13.72
CA GLY A 48 1.10 27.54 -12.78
C GLY A 48 0.83 28.96 -13.29
N ALA A 49 0.07 29.75 -12.52
CA ALA A 49 -0.29 31.12 -12.90
C ALA A 49 0.89 32.10 -12.96
N GLU A 50 2.00 31.77 -12.30
CA GLU A 50 3.24 32.58 -12.24
C GLU A 50 4.40 31.91 -13.01
N ASP A 51 4.08 31.14 -14.06
CA ASP A 51 5.06 30.35 -14.84
C ASP A 51 5.85 29.32 -14.00
N GLU A 52 5.32 28.95 -12.83
CA GLU A 52 5.90 27.92 -11.98
C GLU A 52 5.67 26.52 -12.56
N LEU A 53 6.73 25.71 -12.60
CA LEU A 53 6.62 24.30 -12.99
C LEU A 53 6.08 23.49 -11.82
N LEU A 54 4.88 22.94 -11.99
CA LEU A 54 4.21 22.13 -10.99
C LEU A 54 4.27 20.64 -11.34
N ILE A 55 4.42 19.81 -10.32
CA ILE A 55 4.42 18.35 -10.40
C ILE A 55 3.25 17.78 -9.61
N LYS A 56 2.70 16.68 -10.11
CA LYS A 56 1.63 15.93 -9.45
C LYS A 56 2.23 14.88 -8.52
N VAL A 57 1.85 14.90 -7.25
CA VAL A 57 2.30 13.96 -6.22
C VAL A 57 1.11 13.48 -5.39
N ASN A 58 1.22 12.32 -4.76
CA ASN A 58 0.16 11.76 -3.93
C ASN A 58 0.66 11.50 -2.51
N ILE A 59 -0.15 11.81 -1.50
CA ILE A 59 0.14 11.49 -0.10
C ILE A 59 -1.04 10.76 0.55
N TRP A 60 -0.74 9.63 1.19
CA TRP A 60 -1.72 8.73 1.78
C TRP A 60 -1.37 8.40 3.23
N GLY A 61 -2.40 8.05 3.99
CA GLY A 61 -2.27 7.54 5.36
C GLY A 61 -2.43 8.62 6.41
N PHE A 62 -1.60 8.56 7.47
CA PHE A 62 -1.78 9.30 8.72
C PHE A 62 -1.26 10.75 8.65
N VAL A 63 -1.85 11.53 7.75
CA VAL A 63 -1.68 12.99 7.63
C VAL A 63 -3.04 13.67 7.75
N LYS A 64 -3.07 14.98 8.03
CA LYS A 64 -4.32 15.71 8.26
C LYS A 64 -5.23 15.73 7.02
N LEU A 65 -4.65 15.97 5.85
CA LEU A 65 -5.35 16.03 4.56
C LEU A 65 -4.65 15.09 3.56
N PRO A 66 -5.01 13.80 3.52
CA PRO A 66 -4.49 12.90 2.50
C PRO A 66 -5.13 13.21 1.14
N GLY A 67 -4.38 13.02 0.06
CA GLY A 67 -4.87 13.28 -1.28
C GLY A 67 -3.78 13.49 -2.32
N GLN A 68 -4.22 14.00 -3.47
CA GLN A 68 -3.33 14.38 -4.57
C GLN A 68 -3.06 15.87 -4.51
N TYR A 69 -1.81 16.23 -4.72
CA TYR A 69 -1.33 17.61 -4.68
C TYR A 69 -0.63 17.95 -5.99
N LEU A 70 -0.84 19.19 -6.41
CA LEU A 70 -0.08 19.82 -7.48
C LEU A 70 0.82 20.85 -6.82
N VAL A 71 2.13 20.62 -6.83
CA VAL A 71 3.13 21.38 -6.05
C VAL A 71 4.28 21.83 -6.94
N PRO A 72 5.02 22.89 -6.58
CA PRO A 72 6.23 23.28 -7.30
C PRO A 72 7.22 22.12 -7.49
N SER A 73 7.92 22.08 -8.62
CA SER A 73 8.82 20.98 -9.00
C SER A 73 10.04 20.79 -8.09
N ASP A 74 10.35 21.80 -7.28
CA ASP A 74 11.40 21.82 -6.24
C ASP A 74 10.86 21.50 -4.83
N THR A 75 9.61 21.03 -4.75
CA THR A 75 9.00 20.61 -3.48
C THR A 75 9.65 19.35 -2.94
N ASP A 76 10.03 19.40 -1.67
CA ASP A 76 10.56 18.26 -0.92
C ASP A 76 9.48 17.51 -0.12
N LEU A 77 9.88 16.37 0.47
CA LEU A 77 8.96 15.52 1.23
C LEU A 77 8.32 16.25 2.41
N ILE A 78 9.10 17.05 3.14
CA ILE A 78 8.63 17.74 4.35
C ILE A 78 7.62 18.83 4.01
N SER A 79 7.87 19.56 2.92
CA SER A 79 6.98 20.59 2.38
C SER A 79 5.65 19.96 1.95
N LEU A 80 5.68 18.81 1.26
CA LEU A 80 4.44 18.10 0.92
C LEU A 80 3.66 17.65 2.16
N ILE A 81 4.34 17.08 3.17
CA ILE A 81 3.68 16.71 4.44
C ILE A 81 3.07 17.95 5.12
N SER A 82 3.73 19.10 5.01
CA SER A 82 3.23 20.37 5.55
C SER A 82 2.02 20.89 4.78
N TYR A 83 2.02 20.81 3.44
CA TYR A 83 0.85 21.10 2.60
C TYR A 83 -0.33 20.17 2.91
N ALA A 84 -0.05 18.93 3.30
CA ALA A 84 -1.05 17.98 3.80
C ALA A 84 -1.53 18.27 5.24
N GLY A 85 -1.13 19.40 5.83
CA GLY A 85 -1.52 19.84 7.17
C GLY A 85 -0.77 19.14 8.30
N GLY A 86 0.36 18.50 8.00
CA GLY A 86 1.22 17.82 8.95
C GLY A 86 0.82 16.36 9.24
N PRO A 87 1.72 15.59 9.88
CA PRO A 87 1.43 14.24 10.33
C PRO A 87 0.43 14.25 11.50
N LEU A 88 -0.41 13.22 11.58
CA LEU A 88 -1.28 13.01 12.75
C LEU A 88 -0.46 12.51 13.95
N GLU A 89 -0.98 12.65 15.17
CA GLU A 89 -0.30 12.22 16.40
C GLU A 89 0.08 10.73 16.37
N GLN A 90 -0.77 9.89 15.77
CA GLN A 90 -0.54 8.45 15.66
C GLN A 90 0.36 8.09 14.46
N ALA A 91 0.86 9.06 13.69
CA ALA A 91 1.66 8.81 12.49
C ALA A 91 3.07 8.29 12.81
N ARG A 92 3.50 7.28 12.07
CA ARG A 92 4.84 6.69 12.17
C ARG A 92 5.82 7.44 11.27
N ILE A 93 6.23 8.63 11.69
CA ILE A 93 7.11 9.52 10.91
C ILE A 93 8.58 9.07 10.82
N ASN A 94 8.99 8.04 11.55
CA ASN A 94 10.35 7.48 11.44
C ASN A 94 10.54 6.54 10.25
N LYS A 95 9.45 6.12 9.59
CA LYS A 95 9.43 5.20 8.44
C LYS A 95 8.37 5.61 7.43
N VAL A 96 8.52 6.80 6.87
CA VAL A 96 7.68 7.26 5.75
C VAL A 96 8.14 6.57 4.48
N LYS A 97 7.22 6.05 3.68
CA LYS A 97 7.56 5.41 2.40
C LYS A 97 7.33 6.38 1.25
N LEU A 98 8.33 6.55 0.41
CA LEU A 98 8.26 7.25 -0.87
C LEU A 98 8.37 6.21 -1.98
N ILE A 99 7.30 6.02 -2.73
CA ILE A 99 7.23 5.14 -3.89
C ILE A 99 7.45 5.98 -5.13
N ARG A 100 8.51 5.67 -5.87
CA ARG A 100 8.91 6.36 -7.09
C ARG A 100 8.89 5.42 -8.28
N THR A 101 8.09 5.74 -9.29
CA THR A 101 8.03 4.98 -10.54
C THR A 101 9.15 5.43 -11.47
N MET A 102 10.17 4.60 -11.66
CA MET A 102 11.33 4.92 -12.50
C MET A 102 11.10 4.43 -13.94
N GLY A 103 10.40 5.21 -14.76
CA GLY A 103 10.27 4.96 -16.21
C GLY A 103 9.78 3.56 -16.63
N THR A 104 9.83 3.27 -17.92
CA THR A 104 9.20 2.09 -18.52
C THR A 104 9.96 0.77 -18.31
N ASN A 105 11.23 0.83 -17.91
CA ASN A 105 12.12 -0.35 -17.81
C ASN A 105 12.76 -0.56 -16.42
N SER A 106 12.54 0.32 -15.43
CA SER A 106 13.32 0.29 -14.17
C SER A 106 12.50 0.03 -12.90
N GLY A 107 11.22 -0.33 -13.04
CA GLY A 107 10.38 -0.75 -11.92
C GLY A 107 10.04 0.35 -10.90
N GLU A 108 9.35 -0.04 -9.83
CA GLU A 108 9.04 0.86 -8.71
C GLU A 108 10.17 0.81 -7.68
N ARG A 109 10.66 1.99 -7.27
CA ARG A 109 11.63 2.14 -6.19
C ARG A 109 10.91 2.60 -4.93
N VAL A 110 11.06 1.83 -3.86
CA VAL A 110 10.58 2.23 -2.53
C VAL A 110 11.74 2.80 -1.73
N ILE A 111 11.62 4.03 -1.29
CA ILE A 111 12.59 4.74 -0.46
C ILE A 111 11.96 4.93 0.92
N GLU A 112 12.60 4.42 1.97
CA GLU A 112 12.18 4.70 3.35
C GLU A 112 12.89 5.95 3.86
N VAL A 113 12.12 6.89 4.40
CA VAL A 113 12.59 8.19 4.87
C VAL A 113 12.27 8.35 6.35
N ASN A 114 13.29 8.75 7.11
CA ASN A 114 13.16 9.03 8.54
C ASN A 114 12.95 10.53 8.77
N VAL A 115 11.69 10.95 8.67
CA VAL A 115 11.28 12.35 8.88
C VAL A 115 11.55 12.79 10.33
N LYS A 116 11.40 11.90 11.31
CA LYS A 116 11.72 12.21 12.72
C LYS A 116 13.18 12.68 12.87
N LYS A 117 14.13 11.97 12.25
CA LYS A 117 15.55 12.33 12.31
C LYS A 117 15.81 13.68 11.64
N PHE A 118 15.18 13.94 10.49
CA PHE A 118 15.27 15.26 9.85
C PHE A 118 14.82 16.40 10.78
N LEU A 119 13.68 16.25 11.46
CA LEU A 119 13.17 17.27 12.38
C LEU A 119 14.08 17.49 13.61
N GLU A 120 14.82 16.46 14.02
CA GLU A 120 15.77 16.54 15.14
C GLU A 120 17.12 17.13 14.74
N THR A 121 17.62 16.83 13.54
CA THR A 121 18.99 17.18 13.12
C THR A 121 19.07 18.30 12.11
N GLY A 122 17.99 18.62 11.40
CA GLY A 122 17.98 19.55 10.26
C GLY A 122 18.79 19.07 9.05
N ASP A 123 19.14 17.78 8.99
CA ASP A 123 20.01 17.22 7.94
C ASP A 123 19.24 17.06 6.63
N MET A 124 19.51 17.96 5.68
CA MET A 124 18.85 18.01 4.37
C MET A 124 19.03 16.73 3.55
N SER A 125 20.04 15.89 3.83
CA SER A 125 20.21 14.60 3.15
C SER A 125 19.07 13.62 3.42
N LEU A 126 18.31 13.84 4.51
CA LEU A 126 17.16 13.04 4.92
C LEU A 126 15.84 13.54 4.32
N ASN A 127 15.85 14.62 3.54
CA ASN A 127 14.67 15.24 2.95
C ASN A 127 14.73 15.16 1.42
N PRO A 128 14.27 14.06 0.81
CA PRO A 128 14.37 13.88 -0.63
C PRO A 128 13.44 14.84 -1.38
N GLN A 129 13.96 15.38 -2.47
CA GLN A 129 13.20 16.10 -3.48
C GLN A 129 12.19 15.18 -4.17
N LEU A 130 10.97 15.66 -4.38
CA LEU A 130 9.90 14.90 -4.99
C LEU A 130 9.99 14.92 -6.51
N MET A 131 9.47 13.86 -7.13
CA MET A 131 9.41 13.73 -8.58
C MET A 131 7.96 13.54 -9.03
N PRO A 132 7.65 13.85 -10.30
CA PRO A 132 6.31 13.64 -10.82
C PRO A 132 5.82 12.20 -10.63
N ASN A 133 4.61 12.08 -10.09
CA ASN A 133 3.92 10.82 -9.75
C ASN A 133 4.49 10.07 -8.54
N ASP A 134 5.36 10.69 -7.75
CA ASP A 134 5.74 10.12 -6.46
C ASP A 134 4.51 9.90 -5.56
N THR A 135 4.52 8.78 -4.84
CA THR A 135 3.48 8.43 -3.88
C THR A 135 4.07 8.25 -2.49
N ILE A 136 3.62 9.08 -1.56
CA ILE A 136 4.07 9.11 -0.18
C ILE A 136 3.05 8.35 0.66
N ILE A 137 3.50 7.44 1.51
CA ILE A 137 2.67 6.67 2.42
C ILE A 137 3.17 6.86 3.85
N VAL A 138 2.29 7.38 4.70
CA VAL A 138 2.53 7.57 6.14
C VAL A 138 1.70 6.54 6.90
N HIS A 139 2.36 5.55 7.51
CA HIS A 139 1.67 4.52 8.29
C HIS A 139 1.33 4.98 9.71
N ALA A 140 0.42 4.28 10.37
CA ALA A 140 0.16 4.43 11.80
C ALA A 140 1.29 3.82 12.63
N THR A 141 1.43 4.31 13.86
CA THR A 141 2.31 3.74 14.86
C THR A 141 1.64 2.51 15.52
N THR A 142 2.43 1.46 15.78
CA THR A 142 1.94 0.14 16.18
C THR A 142 1.80 -0.05 17.71
N TYR A 143 1.59 0.98 18.54
CA TYR A 143 1.62 0.85 20.01
C TYR A 143 0.40 0.16 20.67
N HIS A 144 -0.59 -0.33 19.91
CA HIS A 144 -1.84 -0.84 20.49
C HIS A 144 -1.86 -2.33 20.87
N TRP A 145 -0.88 -3.15 20.47
CA TRP A 145 -0.91 -4.59 20.79
C TRP A 145 -0.40 -4.89 22.21
N VAL A 146 0.53 -4.09 22.75
CA VAL A 146 1.09 -4.28 24.09
C VAL A 146 0.07 -3.94 25.18
N LEU A 147 -0.65 -2.83 25.04
CA LEU A 147 -1.67 -2.41 26.01
C LEU A 147 -2.89 -3.34 26.02
N LYS A 148 -3.26 -3.93 24.88
CA LYS A 148 -4.30 -4.97 24.82
C LYS A 148 -3.87 -6.28 25.47
N GLY A 149 -2.59 -6.64 25.34
CA GLY A 149 -2.02 -7.79 26.05
C GLY A 149 -2.10 -7.61 27.57
N LEU A 150 -1.78 -6.41 28.06
CA LEU A 150 -1.85 -6.09 29.49
C LEU A 150 -3.29 -6.15 30.03
N ASP A 151 -4.28 -5.59 29.31
CA ASP A 151 -5.69 -5.65 29.70
C ASP A 151 -6.23 -7.10 29.75
N PHE A 152 -5.81 -7.94 28.80
CA PHE A 152 -6.14 -9.37 28.80
C PHE A 152 -5.57 -10.10 30.03
N VAL A 153 -4.30 -9.82 30.37
CA VAL A 153 -3.64 -10.40 31.56
C VAL A 153 -4.30 -9.91 32.85
N ALA A 154 -4.65 -8.62 32.95
CA ALA A 154 -5.35 -8.07 34.11
C ALA A 154 -6.72 -8.71 34.33
N LYS A 155 -7.48 -8.95 33.24
CA LYS A 155 -8.75 -9.67 33.30
C LYS A 155 -8.60 -11.11 33.78
N LEU A 156 -7.62 -11.86 33.26
CA LEU A 156 -7.32 -13.20 33.78
C LEU A 156 -6.95 -13.17 35.26
N GLY A 157 -6.09 -12.22 35.65
CA GLY A 157 -5.70 -12.01 37.05
C GLY A 157 -6.91 -11.78 37.96
N SER A 158 -7.88 -10.96 37.54
CA SER A 158 -9.10 -10.71 38.32
C SER A 158 -9.99 -11.94 38.47
N ILE A 159 -10.13 -12.78 37.42
CA ILE A 159 -10.92 -14.02 37.47
C ILE A 159 -10.23 -15.05 38.37
N THR A 160 -8.92 -15.23 38.22
CA THR A 160 -8.13 -16.13 39.05
C THR A 160 -8.15 -15.70 40.51
N TYR A 161 -8.01 -14.40 40.79
CA TYR A 161 -8.09 -13.86 42.14
C TYR A 161 -9.47 -14.07 42.76
N PHE A 162 -10.54 -13.83 41.99
CA PHE A 162 -11.91 -14.09 42.43
C PHE A 162 -12.16 -15.57 42.73
N ALA A 163 -11.70 -16.48 41.87
CA ALA A 163 -11.82 -17.92 42.09
C ALA A 163 -11.04 -18.37 43.35
N TYR A 164 -9.81 -17.87 43.52
CA TYR A 164 -9.00 -18.11 44.72
C TYR A 164 -9.71 -17.63 45.99
N PHE A 165 -10.26 -16.40 45.95
CA PHE A 165 -11.00 -15.81 47.06
C PHE A 165 -12.27 -16.61 47.40
N ALA A 166 -13.02 -17.04 46.39
CA ALA A 166 -14.23 -17.84 46.57
C ALA A 166 -13.92 -19.21 47.21
N ILE A 167 -12.91 -19.93 46.74
CA ILE A 167 -12.49 -21.22 47.32
C ILE A 167 -12.10 -21.04 48.79
N ARG A 168 -11.25 -20.05 49.08
CA ARG A 168 -10.79 -19.75 50.44
C ARG A 168 -11.94 -19.35 51.40
N MET A 169 -12.99 -18.72 50.88
CA MET A 169 -14.17 -18.35 51.68
C MET A 169 -14.97 -19.58 52.15
N PHE A 170 -14.99 -20.67 51.38
CA PHE A 170 -15.70 -21.90 51.74
C PHE A 170 -14.88 -22.82 52.67
N GLU A 171 -13.55 -22.81 52.57
CA GLU A 171 -12.65 -23.61 53.43
C GLU A 171 -12.44 -23.01 54.84
N GLY A 172 -12.77 -21.74 55.04
CA GLY A 172 -12.57 -21.01 56.31
C GLY A 172 -13.67 -21.19 57.37
N ARG A 173 -14.41 -22.31 57.39
CA ARG A 173 -15.39 -22.65 58.43
C ARG A 173 -15.01 -23.90 59.20
#